data_AF-A0A0W0GHU6-F1
#
_entry.id   AF-A0A0W0GHU6-F1
#
_cell.length_a   1.000
_cell.length_b   1.000
_cell.length_c   1.000
_cell.angle_alpha   90.00
_cell.angle_beta   90.00
_cell.angle_gamma   90.00
#
_symmetry.space_group_name_H-M   'P 1'
#
loop_
_entity.id
_entity.type
_entity.pdbx_description
1 polymer ?
#
loop_
_entity_poly.entity_id
_entity_poly.type
_entity_poly.pdbx_seq_one_letter_code
_entity_poly.pdbx_strand_id
1 'polypeptide(L)'
;MTQYIQLTFEFQKEGRKWVGYCRELGTSAYGKTMEEAESSLKSAIICHVNTLEELGEAARFFEENDITVLTERPSKSHPHMRPVDITMPAETDKLFKPHVQRIPILAGR
;
A
#
# COMPACT_ATOMS: atom_id res chain seq x y z
N MET A 1 7.52 15.33 12.37
CA MET A 1 7.66 15.30 10.89
C MET A 1 6.85 14.12 10.39
N THR A 2 6.73 13.94 9.08
CA THR A 2 5.79 12.98 8.49
C THR A 2 6.50 12.30 7.33
N GLN A 3 6.35 10.99 7.18
CA GLN A 3 6.87 10.23 6.03
C GLN A 3 5.71 9.67 5.21
N TYR A 4 6.00 9.24 3.99
CA TYR A 4 5.05 8.72 3.03
C TYR A 4 5.62 7.42 2.46
N ILE A 5 4.79 6.40 2.33
CA ILE A 5 5.16 5.16 1.65
C ILE A 5 4.30 5.02 0.40
N GLN A 6 4.92 4.54 -0.67
CA GLN A 6 4.20 4.13 -1.87
C GLN A 6 3.86 2.65 -1.75
N LEU A 7 2.59 2.33 -1.94
CA LEU A 7 2.05 0.97 -1.90
C LEU A 7 1.28 0.68 -3.19
N THR A 8 1.25 -0.58 -3.58
CA THR A 8 0.55 -1.05 -4.77
C THR A 8 -0.62 -1.93 -4.34
N PHE A 9 -1.84 -1.46 -4.62
CA PHE A 9 -3.05 -2.23 -4.36
C PHE A 9 -3.48 -2.98 -5.62
N GLU A 10 -3.62 -4.28 -5.52
CA GLU A 10 -4.20 -5.16 -6.51
C GLU A 10 -5.64 -5.47 -6.09
N PHE A 11 -6.61 -5.05 -6.87
CA PHE A 11 -8.01 -5.39 -6.68
C PHE A 11 -8.40 -6.45 -7.70
N GLN A 12 -8.87 -7.59 -7.22
CA GLN A 12 -9.37 -8.66 -8.06
C GLN A 12 -10.82 -8.99 -7.73
N LYS A 13 -11.62 -9.25 -8.76
CA LYS A 13 -13.00 -9.67 -8.58
C LYS A 13 -13.08 -11.19 -8.49
N GLU A 14 -13.38 -11.70 -7.30
CA GLU A 14 -13.66 -13.12 -7.09
C GLU A 14 -15.17 -13.35 -6.95
N GLY A 15 -15.78 -13.76 -8.07
CA GLY A 15 -17.22 -14.03 -8.16
C GLY A 15 -18.08 -12.79 -7.87
N ARG A 16 -18.67 -12.74 -6.67
CA ARG A 16 -19.53 -11.63 -6.21
C ARG A 16 -18.84 -10.66 -5.24
N LYS A 17 -17.57 -10.88 -4.92
CA LYS A 17 -16.80 -10.08 -3.97
C LYS A 17 -15.57 -9.47 -4.65
N TRP A 18 -15.08 -8.39 -4.05
CA TRP A 18 -13.83 -7.74 -4.42
C TRP A 18 -12.77 -8.07 -3.37
N VAL A 19 -11.58 -8.44 -3.82
CA VAL A 19 -10.43 -8.73 -2.97
C VAL A 19 -9.35 -7.71 -3.30
N GLY A 20 -8.99 -6.88 -2.34
CA GLY A 20 -7.86 -5.97 -2.40
C GLY A 20 -6.63 -6.60 -1.75
N TYR A 21 -5.49 -6.54 -2.42
CA TYR A 21 -4.22 -7.10 -1.97
C TYR A 21 -3.13 -6.02 -2.06
N CYS A 22 -2.40 -5.78 -0.97
CA CYS A 22 -1.24 -4.92 -0.96
C CYS A 22 0.01 -5.79 -1.12
N ARG A 23 0.73 -5.62 -2.23
CA ARG A 23 1.89 -6.48 -2.55
C ARG A 23 3.04 -6.30 -1.57
N GLU A 24 3.28 -5.06 -1.19
CA GLU A 24 4.39 -4.63 -0.34
C GLU A 24 4.21 -5.08 1.12
N LEU A 25 3.00 -4.98 1.66
CA LEU A 25 2.70 -5.36 3.05
C LEU A 25 2.22 -6.80 3.19
N GLY A 26 2.05 -7.53 2.07
CA GLY A 26 1.43 -8.86 2.05
C GLY A 26 0.02 -8.88 2.66
N THR A 27 -0.65 -7.74 2.73
CA THR A 27 -1.91 -7.57 3.45
C THR A 27 -3.07 -7.63 2.46
N SER A 28 -4.10 -8.42 2.77
CA SER A 28 -5.28 -8.58 1.92
C SER A 28 -6.55 -8.23 2.68
N ALA A 29 -7.52 -7.62 1.99
CA ALA A 29 -8.85 -7.39 2.51
C ALA A 29 -9.90 -7.72 1.43
N TYR A 30 -11.09 -8.11 1.87
CA TYR A 30 -12.22 -8.38 0.98
C TYR A 30 -13.37 -7.41 1.27
N GLY A 31 -14.16 -7.12 0.25
CA GLY A 31 -15.35 -6.28 0.34
C GLY A 31 -16.42 -6.71 -0.65
N LYS A 32 -17.65 -6.28 -0.39
CA LYS A 32 -18.77 -6.44 -1.34
C LYS A 32 -18.59 -5.55 -2.57
N THR A 33 -17.95 -4.40 -2.39
CA THR A 33 -17.60 -3.46 -3.45
C THR A 33 -16.10 -3.19 -3.45
N MET A 34 -15.58 -2.67 -4.56
CA MET A 34 -14.19 -2.26 -4.68
C MET A 34 -13.81 -1.22 -3.60
N GLU A 35 -14.70 -0.26 -3.35
CA GLU A 35 -14.49 0.79 -2.32
C GLU A 35 -14.46 0.21 -0.91
N GLU A 36 -15.33 -0.77 -0.61
CA GLU A 36 -15.36 -1.45 0.68
C GLU A 36 -14.06 -2.25 0.90
N ALA A 37 -13.61 -2.99 -0.13
CA ALA A 37 -12.34 -3.71 -0.09
C ALA A 37 -11.15 -2.74 0.10
N GLU A 38 -11.16 -1.60 -0.59
CA GLU A 38 -10.13 -0.56 -0.45
C GLU A 38 -10.11 0.04 0.96
N SER A 39 -11.28 0.37 1.52
CA SER A 39 -11.40 0.93 2.86
C SER A 39 -10.91 -0.04 3.94
N SER A 40 -11.31 -1.31 3.84
CA SER A 40 -10.84 -2.38 4.72
C SER A 40 -9.34 -2.60 4.58
N LEU A 41 -8.80 -2.58 3.35
CA LEU A 41 -7.37 -2.73 3.09
C LEU A 41 -6.58 -1.56 3.71
N LYS A 42 -7.03 -0.32 3.51
CA LYS A 42 -6.42 0.87 4.11
C LYS A 42 -6.39 0.79 5.63
N SER A 43 -7.49 0.35 6.23
CA SER A 43 -7.59 0.21 7.69
C SER A 43 -6.62 -0.84 8.23
N ALA A 44 -6.52 -1.99 7.54
CA ALA A 44 -5.55 -3.04 7.89
C ALA A 44 -4.10 -2.53 7.77
N ILE A 45 -3.78 -1.80 6.71
CA ILE A 45 -2.46 -1.19 6.50
C ILE A 45 -2.12 -0.19 7.60
N ILE A 46 -3.05 0.70 7.95
CA ILE A 46 -2.84 1.68 9.04
C ILE A 46 -2.57 0.95 10.35
N CYS A 47 -3.35 -0.09 10.67
CA CYS A 47 -3.12 -0.90 11.87
C CYS A 47 -1.74 -1.56 11.84
N HIS A 48 -1.37 -2.18 10.72
CA HIS A 48 -0.08 -2.84 10.55
C HIS A 48 1.09 -1.87 10.76
N VAL A 49 1.04 -0.70 10.11
CA VAL A 49 2.08 0.33 10.24
C VAL A 49 2.16 0.87 11.66
N ASN A 50 1.03 1.11 12.33
CA ASN A 50 1.03 1.55 13.73
C ASN A 50 1.71 0.50 14.62
N THR A 51 1.39 -0.78 14.44
CA THR A 51 2.05 -1.85 15.19
C THR A 51 3.55 -1.93 14.90
N LEU A 52 3.97 -1.79 13.63
CA LEU A 52 5.39 -1.75 13.28
C LEU A 52 6.12 -0.55 13.89
N GLU A 53 5.46 0.60 13.99
CA GLU A 53 6.01 1.77 14.69
C GLU A 53 6.15 1.50 16.19
N GLU A 54 5.12 0.97 16.84
CA GLU A 54 5.16 0.63 18.27
C GLU A 54 6.27 -0.37 18.60
N LEU A 55 6.56 -1.29 17.67
CA LEU A 55 7.66 -2.24 17.78
C LEU A 55 9.03 -1.65 17.39
N GLY A 56 9.06 -0.48 16.75
CA GLY A 56 10.29 0.12 16.20
C GLY A 56 10.88 -0.64 15.01
N GLU A 57 10.16 -1.62 14.46
CA GLU A 57 10.63 -2.48 13.37
C GLU A 57 10.23 -1.98 11.99
N ALA A 58 9.44 -0.90 11.92
CA ALA A 58 8.95 -0.37 10.66
C ALA A 58 10.05 -0.08 9.63
N ALA A 59 11.17 0.56 10.03
CA ALA A 59 12.27 0.88 9.10
C ALA A 59 12.88 -0.39 8.50
N ARG A 60 13.12 -1.40 9.35
CA ARG A 60 13.64 -2.71 8.94
C ARG A 60 12.65 -3.44 8.05
N PHE A 61 11.36 -3.42 8.40
CA PHE A 61 10.30 -4.03 7.59
C PHE A 61 10.23 -3.39 6.19
N PHE A 62 10.31 -2.06 6.09
CA PHE A 62 10.29 -1.38 4.80
C PHE A 62 11.53 -1.71 3.97
N GLU A 63 12.70 -1.81 4.59
CA GLU A 63 13.95 -2.24 3.92
C GLU A 63 13.86 -3.70 3.43
N GLU A 64 13.36 -4.62 4.25
CA GLU A 64 13.20 -6.04 3.88
C GLU A 64 12.15 -6.25 2.78
N ASN A 65 11.14 -5.38 2.68
CA ASN A 65 10.05 -5.49 1.70
C ASN A 65 10.25 -4.55 0.48
N ASP A 66 11.41 -3.92 0.31
CA ASP A 66 11.72 -3.00 -0.80
C ASP A 66 10.75 -1.81 -0.91
N ILE A 67 10.21 -1.36 0.23
CA ILE A 67 9.21 -0.29 0.31
C ILE A 67 9.94 1.06 0.34
N THR A 68 9.66 1.89 -0.66
CA THR A 68 10.25 3.23 -0.74
C THR A 68 9.56 4.18 0.25
N VAL A 69 10.32 4.61 1.26
CA VAL A 69 9.90 5.65 2.22
C VAL A 69 10.35 7.03 1.70
N LEU A 70 9.39 7.91 1.50
CA LEU A 70 9.55 9.29 1.06
C LEU A 70 9.35 10.23 2.26
N THR A 71 10.27 11.14 2.50
CA THR A 71 10.15 12.19 3.53
C THR A 71 9.23 13.34 3.12
N GLU A 72 8.93 13.45 1.83
CA GLU A 72 8.08 14.49 1.27
C GLU A 72 6.86 13.89 0.58
N ARG A 73 5.74 14.63 0.56
CA ARG A 73 4.55 14.18 -0.14
C ARG A 73 4.89 14.10 -1.63
N PRO A 74 4.72 12.95 -2.29
CA PRO A 74 4.94 12.88 -3.74
C PRO A 74 3.91 13.79 -4.43
N SER A 75 4.37 14.96 -4.87
CA SER A 75 3.69 15.72 -5.92
C SER A 75 3.73 14.88 -7.19
N LYS A 76 2.75 15.01 -8.10
CA LYS A 76 2.52 14.16 -9.29
C LYS A 76 3.72 14.03 -10.26
N SER A 77 4.86 14.63 -9.95
CA SER A 77 6.10 14.69 -10.71
C SER A 77 7.33 14.28 -9.90
N HIS A 78 7.19 13.44 -8.85
CA HIS A 78 8.36 12.97 -8.09
C HIS A 78 9.15 11.92 -8.91
N PRO A 79 10.45 12.12 -9.17
CA PRO A 79 11.25 11.26 -10.04
C PRO A 79 11.48 9.83 -9.51
N HIS A 80 11.19 9.60 -8.22
CA HIS A 80 11.27 8.28 -7.58
C HIS A 80 9.93 7.57 -7.47
N MET A 81 8.85 8.15 -8.00
CA MET A 81 7.56 7.47 -8.05
C MET A 81 7.69 6.34 -9.06
N ARG A 82 7.77 5.08 -8.59
CA ARG A 82 7.78 3.94 -9.51
C ARG A 82 6.51 4.05 -10.36
N PRO A 83 6.60 4.10 -11.70
CA PRO A 83 5.42 3.92 -12.51
C PRO A 83 4.89 2.53 -12.16
N VAL A 84 3.79 2.48 -11.42
CA VAL A 84 3.00 1.27 -11.36
C VAL A 84 2.44 1.15 -12.76
N ASP A 85 3.03 0.28 -13.58
CA ASP A 85 2.43 -0.14 -14.83
C ASP A 85 1.03 -0.60 -14.48
N ILE A 86 0.03 0.22 -14.82
CA ILE A 86 -1.37 -0.15 -14.83
C ILE A 86 -1.51 -1.10 -16.02
N THR A 87 -0.87 -2.26 -15.91
CA THR A 87 -1.02 -3.32 -16.86
C THR A 87 -2.38 -3.88 -16.52
N MET A 88 -3.37 -3.52 -17.32
CA MET A 88 -4.55 -4.34 -17.45
C MET A 88 -4.12 -5.47 -18.39
N PRO A 89 -3.67 -6.64 -17.90
CA PRO A 89 -3.60 -7.80 -18.78
C PRO A 89 -5.00 -7.96 -19.34
N ALA A 90 -5.14 -7.99 -20.66
CA ALA A 90 -6.42 -7.99 -21.37
C ALA A 90 -7.35 -9.18 -21.02
N GLU A 91 -6.91 -10.08 -20.13
CA GLU A 91 -7.54 -11.35 -19.75
C GLU A 91 -7.67 -11.57 -18.23
N THR A 92 -7.30 -10.62 -17.36
CA THR A 92 -7.39 -10.84 -15.90
C THR A 92 -8.20 -9.73 -15.24
N ASP A 93 -9.25 -10.08 -14.49
CA ASP A 93 -10.09 -9.22 -13.64
C ASP A 93 -9.31 -8.55 -12.47
N LYS A 94 -8.08 -8.11 -12.71
CA LYS A 94 -7.16 -7.51 -11.75
C LYS A 94 -6.91 -6.06 -12.10
N LEU A 95 -7.16 -5.18 -11.13
CA LEU A 95 -6.97 -3.74 -11.23
C LEU A 95 -5.87 -3.31 -10.26
N PHE A 96 -4.81 -2.72 -10.80
CA PHE A 96 -3.70 -2.19 -10.00
C PHE A 96 -3.89 -0.69 -9.75
N LYS A 97 -3.79 -0.27 -8.50
CA LYS A 97 -3.94 1.12 -8.07
C LYS A 97 -2.79 1.52 -7.14
N PRO A 98 -1.96 2.51 -7.50
CA PRO A 98 -0.98 3.05 -6.57
C PRO A 98 -1.69 3.81 -5.44
N HIS A 99 -1.24 3.59 -4.21
CA HIS A 99 -1.74 4.29 -3.03
C HIS A 99 -0.56 4.83 -2.22
N VAL A 100 -0.62 6.11 -1.91
CA VAL A 100 0.38 6.75 -1.05
C VAL A 100 -0.20 6.84 0.35
N GLN A 101 0.41 6.12 1.29
CA GLN A 101 0.00 6.14 2.68
C GLN A 101 0.93 7.06 3.47
N ARG A 102 0.33 7.96 4.26
CA ARG A 102 1.06 8.78 5.21
C ARG A 102 1.39 7.94 6.43
N ILE A 103 2.65 7.96 6.85
CA ILE A 103 3.13 7.28 8.04
C ILE A 103 3.81 8.28 8.99
N PRO A 104 3.74 8.03 10.30
CA PRO A 104 4.55 8.76 11.28
C PRO A 104 6.06 8.49 11.04
N ILE A 105 6.94 9.41 11.51
CA ILE A 105 8.39 9.27 11.26
C ILE A 105 8.90 8.01 11.93
N LEU A 106 9.61 7.21 11.17
CA LEU A 106 10.46 6.17 11.72
C LEU A 106 11.72 6.81 12.27
N ALA A 107 11.71 7.11 13.57
CA ALA A 107 12.92 7.55 14.25
C ALA A 107 13.85 6.35 14.39
N GLY A 108 14.65 6.08 13.34
CA GLY A 108 15.79 5.19 13.46
C GLY A 108 16.71 5.74 14.54
N ARG A 109 16.85 5.00 15.65
CA ARG A 109 17.90 5.21 16.65
C ARG A 109 19.13 4.41 16.29
#